data_AF-A0A2I0PJ75-F1
#
_entry.id   AF-A0A2I0PJ75-F1
#
_cell.length_a   1.000
_cell.length_b   1.000
_cell.length_c   1.000
_cell.angle_alpha   90.00
_cell.angle_beta   90.00
_cell.angle_gamma   90.00
#
_symmetry.space_group_name_H-M   'P 1'
#
loop_
_entity.id
_entity.type
_entity.pdbx_description
1 polymer ?
#
loop_
_entity_poly.entity_id
_entity_poly.type
_entity_poly.pdbx_seq_one_letter_code
_entity_poly.pdbx_strand_id
1 'polypeptide(L)'
;MNKNLKIIIYGVLVWLIPFAISFVVFPLKTSMRPLFESIMPLVLSMVVITLAYYYLKNLESDYVKEGFLMGILWYIINITIDLFMFMPASPMQMSFLNYMMDIGLTYVMIPVITLGMGFMAYNKSDKVVEVK
;
A
#
# COMPACT_ATOMS: atom_id res chain seq x y z
N MET A 1 -4.69 -13.73 -15.52
CA MET A 1 -5.66 -13.02 -14.66
C MET A 1 -5.92 -11.65 -15.25
N ASN A 2 -7.17 -11.19 -15.28
CA ASN A 2 -7.50 -9.84 -15.76
C ASN A 2 -6.74 -8.77 -14.94
N LYS A 3 -6.25 -7.71 -15.61
CA LYS A 3 -5.57 -6.57 -15.00
C LYS A 3 -6.33 -6.00 -13.80
N ASN A 4 -7.63 -5.77 -13.96
CA ASN A 4 -8.47 -5.16 -12.92
C ASN A 4 -8.58 -6.06 -11.69
N LEU A 5 -8.74 -7.37 -11.90
CA LEU A 5 -8.76 -8.35 -10.83
C LEU A 5 -7.41 -8.40 -10.09
N LYS A 6 -6.30 -8.27 -10.81
CA LYS A 6 -4.96 -8.18 -10.20
C LYS A 6 -4.83 -6.95 -9.30
N ILE A 7 -5.28 -5.77 -9.75
CA ILE A 7 -5.26 -4.55 -8.93
C ILE A 7 -6.05 -4.78 -7.63
N ILE A 8 -7.25 -5.34 -7.69
CA ILE A 8 -8.09 -5.56 -6.52
C ILE A 8 -7.43 -6.54 -5.54
N ILE A 9 -6.98 -7.70 -6.02
CA ILE A 9 -6.33 -8.72 -5.19
C ILE A 9 -5.08 -8.14 -4.53
N TYR A 10 -4.25 -7.41 -5.29
CA TYR A 10 -3.04 -6.83 -4.72
C TYR A 10 -3.38 -5.73 -3.70
N GLY A 11 -4.42 -4.93 -3.93
CA GLY A 11 -4.88 -3.94 -2.95
C GLY A 11 -5.32 -4.57 -1.63
N VAL A 12 -6.02 -5.71 -1.70
CA VAL A 12 -6.37 -6.50 -0.50
C VAL A 12 -5.12 -7.08 0.17
N LEU A 13 -4.12 -7.54 -0.59
CA LEU A 13 -2.87 -8.04 -0.03
C LEU A 13 -2.03 -6.93 0.62
N VAL A 14 -2.05 -5.70 0.07
CA VAL A 14 -1.42 -4.51 0.67
C VAL A 14 -2.00 -4.22 2.05
N TRP A 15 -3.28 -4.52 2.27
CA TRP A 15 -3.91 -4.41 3.58
C TRP A 15 -3.62 -5.63 4.47
N LEU A 16 -3.87 -6.83 3.94
CA LEU A 16 -3.88 -8.08 4.70
C LEU A 16 -2.50 -8.41 5.28
N ILE A 17 -1.42 -8.17 4.53
CA ILE A 17 -0.06 -8.53 4.95
C ILE A 17 0.41 -7.65 6.14
N PRO A 18 0.39 -6.31 6.06
CA PRO A 18 0.68 -5.46 7.21
C PRO A 18 -0.26 -5.72 8.39
N PHE A 19 -1.56 -5.93 8.13
CA PHE A 19 -2.53 -6.25 9.18
C PHE A 19 -2.16 -7.54 9.92
N ALA A 20 -1.84 -8.63 9.22
CA ALA A 20 -1.39 -9.87 9.83
C ALA A 20 -0.09 -9.69 10.64
N ILE A 21 0.86 -8.93 10.10
CA ILE A 21 2.12 -8.61 10.81
C ILE A 21 1.84 -7.80 12.08
N SER A 22 0.87 -6.89 12.04
CA SER A 22 0.50 -6.05 13.19
C SER A 22 0.10 -6.88 14.41
N PHE A 23 -0.55 -8.04 14.24
CA PHE A 23 -0.85 -8.95 15.35
C PHE A 23 0.39 -9.55 15.98
N VAL A 24 1.37 -9.93 15.17
CA VAL A 24 2.63 -10.52 15.65
C VAL A 24 3.42 -9.48 16.45
N VAL A 25 3.47 -8.24 15.98
CA VAL A 25 4.21 -7.15 16.63
C VAL A 25 3.37 -6.33 17.60
N PHE A 26 2.08 -6.67 17.81
CA PHE A 26 1.16 -5.91 18.67
C PHE A 26 1.68 -5.69 20.10
N PRO A 27 2.37 -6.65 20.76
CA PRO A 27 2.96 -6.42 22.09
C PRO A 27 3.92 -5.23 22.14
N LEU A 28 4.51 -4.84 20.99
CA LEU A 28 5.37 -3.67 20.89
C LEU A 28 4.59 -2.35 20.97
N LYS A 29 3.30 -2.33 20.61
CA LYS A 29 2.47 -1.11 20.70
C LYS A 29 2.40 -0.58 22.14
N THR A 30 2.43 -1.46 23.14
CA THR A 30 2.40 -1.08 24.57
C THR A 30 3.80 -1.00 25.18
N SER A 31 4.70 -1.93 24.85
CA SER A 31 6.04 -2.00 25.46
C SER A 31 7.08 -1.07 24.84
N MET A 32 7.01 -0.85 23.52
CA MET A 32 8.00 -0.08 22.75
C MET A 32 7.32 0.62 21.55
N ARG A 33 6.37 1.51 21.85
CA ARG A 33 5.53 2.18 20.85
C ARG A 33 6.32 2.78 19.66
N PRO A 34 7.46 3.49 19.84
CA PRO A 34 8.22 4.02 18.72
C PRO A 34 8.72 2.94 17.74
N LEU A 35 9.06 1.75 18.25
CA LEU A 35 9.49 0.63 17.41
C LEU A 35 8.31 0.06 16.62
N PHE A 36 7.13 -0.09 17.23
CA PHE A 36 5.91 -0.49 16.52
C PHE A 36 5.59 0.50 15.39
N GLU A 37 5.61 1.79 15.69
CA GLU A 37 5.32 2.87 14.73
C GLU A 37 6.37 3.00 13.63
N SER A 38 7.58 2.46 13.82
CA SER A 38 8.62 2.38 12.78
C SER A 38 8.49 1.10 11.92
N ILE A 39 8.15 -0.03 12.53
CA ILE A 39 7.99 -1.32 11.83
C ILE A 39 6.80 -1.28 10.86
N MET A 40 5.67 -0.70 11.27
CA MET A 40 4.45 -0.74 10.46
C MET A 40 4.58 -0.03 9.10
N PRO A 41 5.08 1.22 9.01
CA PRO A 41 5.35 1.86 7.72
C PRO A 41 6.42 1.14 6.89
N LEU A 42 7.45 0.57 7.54
CA LEU A 42 8.47 -0.21 6.85
C LEU A 42 7.87 -1.44 6.17
N VAL A 43 7.06 -2.21 6.91
CA VAL A 43 6.33 -3.37 6.38
C VAL A 43 5.42 -2.97 5.23
N LEU A 44 4.62 -1.91 5.40
CA LEU A 44 3.76 -1.40 4.34
C LEU A 44 4.58 -1.06 3.08
N SER A 45 5.69 -0.33 3.24
CA SER A 45 6.53 0.07 2.11
C SER A 45 7.09 -1.14 1.35
N MET A 46 7.58 -2.17 2.06
CA MET A 46 8.09 -3.40 1.45
C MET A 46 7.00 -4.14 0.67
N VAL A 47 5.79 -4.25 1.23
CA VAL A 47 4.65 -4.90 0.58
C VAL A 47 4.23 -4.14 -0.67
N VAL A 48 4.06 -2.82 -0.57
CA VAL A 48 3.66 -1.97 -1.70
C VAL A 48 4.69 -2.03 -2.82
N ILE A 49 5.98 -1.90 -2.51
CA ILE A 49 7.07 -1.98 -3.51
C ILE A 49 7.03 -3.33 -4.22
N THR A 50 6.93 -4.42 -3.45
CA THR A 50 6.95 -5.77 -3.99
C THR A 50 5.78 -6.00 -4.95
N LEU A 51 4.55 -5.70 -4.51
CA LEU A 51 3.35 -5.93 -5.32
C LEU A 51 3.29 -4.98 -6.52
N ALA A 52 3.70 -3.72 -6.37
CA ALA A 52 3.77 -2.77 -7.47
C ALA A 52 4.78 -3.21 -8.53
N TYR A 53 5.93 -3.75 -8.13
CA TYR A 53 6.90 -4.35 -9.05
C TYR A 53 6.26 -5.50 -9.85
N TYR A 54 5.58 -6.44 -9.19
CA TYR A 54 4.92 -7.57 -9.85
C TYR A 54 3.73 -7.17 -10.74
N TYR A 55 3.13 -6.00 -10.49
CA TYR A 55 2.10 -5.44 -11.35
C TYR A 55 2.71 -4.75 -12.57
N LEU A 56 3.59 -3.77 -12.35
CA LEU A 56 4.13 -2.90 -13.40
C LEU A 56 5.07 -3.64 -14.37
N LYS A 57 5.81 -4.66 -13.90
CA LYS A 57 6.73 -5.41 -14.78
C LYS A 57 6.04 -6.17 -15.92
N ASN A 58 4.73 -6.38 -15.81
CA ASN A 58 3.93 -7.08 -16.81
C ASN A 58 3.19 -6.12 -17.76
N LEU A 59 3.41 -4.80 -17.64
CA LEU A 59 2.81 -3.80 -18.51
C LEU A 59 3.71 -3.49 -19.69
N GLU A 60 3.07 -3.21 -20.83
CA GLU A 60 3.75 -2.84 -22.08
C GLU A 60 3.92 -1.31 -22.22
N SER A 61 3.00 -0.53 -21.64
CA SER A 61 2.99 0.94 -21.70
C SER A 61 2.26 1.57 -20.50
N ASP A 62 2.17 2.90 -20.49
CA ASP A 62 1.37 3.69 -19.53
C ASP A 62 1.77 3.55 -18.05
N TYR A 63 3.04 3.23 -17.77
CA TYR A 63 3.54 2.92 -16.43
C TYR A 63 3.20 3.96 -15.35
N VAL A 64 3.31 5.26 -15.66
CA VAL A 64 3.02 6.34 -14.71
C VAL A 64 1.53 6.40 -14.39
N LYS A 65 0.67 6.35 -15.41
CA LYS A 65 -0.79 6.39 -15.26
C LYS A 65 -1.29 5.15 -14.52
N GLU A 66 -0.78 3.98 -14.88
CA GLU A 66 -1.13 2.71 -14.24
C GLU A 66 -0.64 2.65 -12.78
N GLY A 67 0.58 3.13 -12.51
CA GLY A 67 1.12 3.24 -11.15
C GLY A 67 0.30 4.17 -10.26
N PHE A 68 -0.14 5.31 -10.80
CA PHE A 68 -1.00 6.26 -10.07
C PHE A 68 -2.39 5.68 -9.79
N LEU A 69 -3.09 5.19 -10.82
CA LEU A 69 -4.45 4.64 -10.68
C LEU A 69 -4.47 3.44 -9.73
N MET A 70 -3.52 2.52 -9.87
CA MET A 70 -3.38 1.39 -8.96
C MET A 70 -3.15 1.86 -7.52
N GLY A 71 -2.27 2.84 -7.31
CA GLY A 71 -1.98 3.40 -5.98
C GLY A 71 -3.20 3.99 -5.29
N ILE A 72 -3.98 4.79 -6.03
CA ILE A 72 -5.23 5.38 -5.53
C ILE A 72 -6.25 4.29 -5.19
N LEU A 73 -6.41 3.28 -6.05
CA LEU A 73 -7.32 2.17 -5.77
C LEU A 73 -6.90 1.37 -4.54
N TRP A 74 -5.61 1.08 -4.37
CA TRP A 74 -5.10 0.39 -3.19
C TRP A 74 -5.31 1.21 -1.92
N TYR A 75 -5.04 2.51 -1.96
CA TYR A 75 -5.32 3.42 -0.86
C TYR A 75 -6.80 3.40 -0.46
N ILE A 76 -7.71 3.51 -1.44
CA ILE A 76 -9.16 3.45 -1.19
C ILE A 76 -9.55 2.11 -0.58
N ILE A 77 -9.04 0.99 -1.11
CA ILE A 77 -9.31 -0.35 -0.57
C ILE A 77 -8.88 -0.43 0.90
N ASN A 78 -7.66 0.00 1.21
CA ASN A 78 -7.08 -0.08 2.55
C ASN A 78 -7.88 0.77 3.55
N ILE A 79 -8.16 2.04 3.23
CA ILE A 79 -8.98 2.90 4.07
C ILE A 79 -10.39 2.34 4.23
N THR A 80 -11.00 1.85 3.15
CA THR A 80 -12.37 1.33 3.22
C THR A 80 -12.47 0.16 4.19
N ILE A 81 -11.56 -0.81 4.08
CA ILE A 81 -11.53 -1.97 4.98
C ILE A 81 -11.33 -1.52 6.43
N ASP A 82 -10.37 -0.63 6.68
CA ASP A 82 -10.08 -0.15 8.03
C ASP A 82 -11.24 0.64 8.64
N LEU A 83 -11.92 1.50 7.88
CA LEU A 83 -13.09 2.23 8.37
C LEU A 83 -14.23 1.27 8.75
N PHE A 84 -14.44 0.20 7.98
CA PHE A 84 -15.42 -0.84 8.35
C PHE A 84 -15.02 -1.62 9.60
N MET A 85 -13.73 -1.68 9.94
CA MET A 85 -13.22 -2.44 11.09
C MET A 85 -13.12 -1.60 12.37
N PHE A 86 -12.67 -0.35 12.25
CA PHE A 86 -12.34 0.51 13.38
C PHE A 86 -13.42 1.53 13.75
N MET A 87 -14.36 1.87 12.86
CA MET A 87 -15.42 2.83 13.18
C MET A 87 -16.60 2.22 13.95
N PRO A 88 -17.10 1.02 13.60
CA PRO A 88 -18.19 0.40 14.36
C PRO A 88 -17.77 0.04 15.78
N ALA A 89 -18.76 -0.20 16.65
CA ALA A 89 -18.51 -0.69 17.99
C ALA A 89 -17.77 -2.04 17.93
N SER A 90 -16.48 -2.03 18.24
CA SER A 90 -15.59 -3.19 18.23
C SER A 90 -14.52 -3.05 19.32
N PRO A 91 -13.85 -4.14 19.73
CA PRO A 91 -12.73 -4.05 20.66
C PRO A 91 -11.57 -3.17 20.17
N MET A 92 -11.53 -2.89 18.87
CA MET A 92 -10.51 -2.07 18.22
C MET A 92 -11.04 -0.69 17.83
N GLN A 93 -12.20 -0.27 18.35
CA GLN A 93 -12.85 0.96 17.93
C GLN A 93 -11.93 2.19 18.12
N MET A 94 -11.87 3.03 17.09
CA MET A 94 -11.15 4.30 17.10
C MET A 94 -12.05 5.43 16.62
N SER A 95 -11.84 6.64 17.13
CA SER A 95 -12.41 7.82 16.49
C SER A 95 -11.77 8.02 15.11
N PHE A 96 -12.51 8.64 14.19
CA PHE A 96 -11.98 8.96 12.85
C PHE A 96 -10.66 9.73 12.91
N LEU A 97 -10.56 10.72 13.81
CA LEU A 97 -9.38 11.55 13.94
C LEU A 97 -8.17 10.74 14.47
N ASN A 98 -8.37 9.87 15.46
CA ASN A 98 -7.30 9.00 15.96
C ASN A 98 -6.86 8.00 14.89
N TYR A 99 -7.81 7.43 14.14
CA TYR A 99 -7.50 6.55 13.01
C TYR A 99 -6.65 7.26 11.95
N MET A 100 -7.00 8.49 11.57
CA MET A 100 -6.26 9.24 10.57
C MET A 100 -4.83 9.56 11.01
N MET A 101 -4.62 9.87 12.31
CA MET A 101 -3.29 10.16 12.85
C MET A 101 -2.43 8.90 13.02
N ASP A 102 -3.01 7.79 13.48
CA ASP A 102 -2.26 6.56 13.76
C ASP A 102 -2.03 5.70 12.49
N ILE A 103 -2.95 5.73 11.53
CA ILE A 103 -2.97 4.78 10.39
C ILE A 103 -3.22 5.49 9.06
N GLY A 104 -4.28 6.29 8.95
CA GLY A 104 -4.76 6.81 7.67
C GLY A 104 -3.71 7.62 6.90
N LEU A 105 -2.91 8.43 7.58
CA LEU A 105 -1.83 9.20 6.96
C LEU A 105 -0.70 8.29 6.43
N THR A 106 -0.39 7.19 7.12
CA THR A 106 0.61 6.21 6.68
C THR A 106 0.23 5.59 5.33
N TYR A 107 -1.06 5.39 5.06
CA TYR A 107 -1.50 4.85 3.76
C TYR A 107 -1.29 5.80 2.59
N VAL A 108 -1.03 7.10 2.79
CA VAL A 108 -0.61 8.01 1.71
C VAL A 108 0.71 7.57 1.08
N MET A 109 1.53 6.79 1.80
CA MET A 109 2.72 6.16 1.23
C MET A 109 2.38 5.26 0.04
N ILE A 110 1.20 4.63 0.00
CA ILE A 110 0.80 3.72 -1.08
C ILE A 110 0.83 4.44 -2.44
N PRO A 111 0.03 5.50 -2.72
CA PRO A 111 0.05 6.18 -4.00
C PRO A 111 1.38 6.89 -4.29
N VAL A 112 2.10 7.35 -3.26
CA VAL A 112 3.43 7.98 -3.43
C VAL A 112 4.43 6.96 -3.98
N ILE A 113 4.50 5.77 -3.38
CA ILE A 113 5.41 4.70 -3.80
C ILE A 113 5.03 4.22 -5.21
N THR A 114 3.76 3.92 -5.48
CA THR A 114 3.35 3.36 -6.77
C THR A 114 3.52 4.35 -7.92
N LEU A 115 3.31 5.65 -7.67
CA LEU A 115 3.60 6.71 -8.64
C LEU A 115 5.11 6.77 -8.95
N GLY A 116 5.95 6.77 -7.91
CA GLY A 116 7.41 6.75 -8.07
C GLY A 116 7.88 5.53 -8.87
N MET A 117 7.29 4.36 -8.61
CA MET A 117 7.58 3.14 -9.38
C MET A 117 7.12 3.22 -10.83
N GLY A 118 5.99 3.89 -11.10
CA GLY A 118 5.53 4.18 -12.45
C GLY A 118 6.54 5.00 -13.25
N PHE A 119 7.09 6.07 -12.65
CA PHE A 119 8.15 6.88 -13.26
C PHE A 119 9.44 6.09 -13.51
N MET A 120 9.86 5.26 -12.55
CA MET A 120 11.05 4.42 -12.71
C MET A 120 10.91 3.39 -13.84
N ALA A 121 9.72 2.79 -13.99
CA ALA A 121 9.43 1.86 -15.07
C ALA A 121 9.40 2.56 -16.45
N TYR A 122 8.78 3.73 -16.53
CA TYR A 122 8.75 4.57 -17.73
C TYR A 122 10.15 4.96 -18.22
N ASN A 123 11.01 5.45 -17.33
CA ASN A 123 12.38 5.82 -17.70
C ASN A 123 13.22 4.62 -18.17
N LYS A 124 12.90 3.41 -17.70
CA LYS A 124 13.58 2.19 -18.14
C LYS A 124 13.11 1.77 -19.54
N SER A 125 11.83 1.93 -19.88
CA SER A 125 11.32 1.59 -21.21
C SER A 125 11.89 2.51 -22.29
N ASP A 126 11.95 3.82 -22.04
CA ASP A 126 12.44 4.79 -23.02
C ASP A 126 13.92 4.54 -23.37
N LYS A 127 14.76 4.24 -22.37
CA LYS A 127 16.17 3.89 -22.59
C LYS A 127 16.38 2.61 -23.40
N VAL A 128 15.42 1.68 -23.43
CA VAL A 128 15.52 0.46 -24.24
C VAL A 128 15.19 0.73 -25.71
N VAL A 129 14.37 1.74 -25.98
CA VAL A 129 14.01 2.15 -27.36
C VAL A 129 15.15 2.91 -28.02
N GLU A 130 15.87 3.77 -27.29
CA GLU A 130 16.98 4.57 -27.86
C GLU A 130 18.24 3.75 -28.23
N VAL A 131 18.38 2.52 -27.73
CA VAL A 131 19.57 1.67 -27.93
C VAL A 131 19.39 0.66 -29.08
N LYS A 132 18.19 0.59 -29.70
CA LYS A 132 17.89 -0.27 -30.85
C LYS A 132 17.86 0.51 -32.15
#